data_AF-A0AAV4A614-F1
#
_entry.id   AF-A0AAV4A614-F1
#
_cell.length_a   1.000
_cell.length_b   1.000
_cell.length_c   1.000
_cell.angle_alpha   90.00
_cell.angle_beta   90.00
_cell.angle_gamma   90.00
#
_symmetry.space_group_name_H-M   'P 1'
#
loop_
_entity.id
_entity.type
_entity.pdbx_description
1 polymer ?
#
loop_
_entity_poly.entity_id
_entity_poly.type
_entity_poly.pdbx_seq_one_letter_code
_entity_poly.pdbx_strand_id
1 'polypeptide(L)'
;MVTQSSMHLAEAMYLTIVAALWGLTNPLLKKNSQGIEVIQCKGKISQMFAEITFLVSNWKYIVSFLLNQTGSLVYYITLSTADLTLAVPITNSMTFIFTAVSSHIMGERLLNAYILSGIALVAAGVLLCVQGKSSALHS
;
A
#
# COMPACT_ATOMS: atom_id res chain seq x y z
N MET A 1 -21.23 -1.98 -24.05
CA MET A 1 -21.46 -2.48 -22.67
C MET A 1 -20.38 -3.46 -22.23
N VAL A 2 -20.12 -4.57 -22.94
CA VAL A 2 -19.11 -5.59 -22.54
C VAL A 2 -17.71 -4.99 -22.33
N THR A 3 -17.27 -4.07 -23.19
CA THR A 3 -15.96 -3.41 -23.11
C THR A 3 -15.80 -2.49 -21.89
N GLN A 4 -16.91 -1.93 -21.37
CA GLN A 4 -16.89 -1.01 -20.23
C GLN A 4 -16.89 -1.77 -18.90
N SER A 5 -17.64 -2.88 -18.82
CA SER A 5 -17.57 -3.80 -17.67
C SER A 5 -16.19 -4.46 -17.52
N SER A 6 -15.54 -4.85 -18.62
CA SER A 6 -14.20 -5.45 -18.56
C SER A 6 -13.12 -4.44 -18.18
N MET A 7 -13.25 -3.18 -18.59
CA MET A 7 -12.33 -2.11 -18.21
C MET A 7 -12.40 -1.82 -16.70
N HIS A 8 -13.60 -1.78 -16.12
CA HIS A 8 -13.77 -1.58 -14.68
C HIS A 8 -13.27 -2.74 -13.81
N LEU A 9 -13.38 -3.98 -14.29
CA LEU A 9 -12.81 -5.13 -13.60
C LEU A 9 -11.28 -5.08 -13.62
N ALA A 10 -10.69 -4.72 -14.76
CA ALA A 10 -9.24 -4.56 -14.89
C ALA A 10 -8.72 -3.46 -13.95
N GLU A 11 -9.36 -2.29 -13.90
CA GLU A 11 -9.05 -1.21 -12.95
C GLU A 11 -9.05 -1.71 -11.49
N ALA A 12 -10.13 -2.38 -11.08
CA ALA A 12 -10.25 -2.90 -9.72
C ALA A 12 -9.15 -3.93 -9.38
N MET A 13 -8.81 -4.80 -10.33
CA MET A 13 -7.70 -5.74 -10.19
C MET A 13 -6.36 -5.02 -10.03
N TYR A 14 -6.06 -4.03 -10.87
CA TYR A 14 -4.80 -3.27 -10.78
C TYR A 14 -4.70 -2.49 -9.48
N LEU A 15 -5.77 -1.81 -9.05
CA LEU A 15 -5.80 -1.11 -7.76
C LEU A 15 -5.61 -2.08 -6.58
N THR A 16 -6.17 -3.28 -6.67
CA THR A 16 -5.97 -4.33 -5.65
C THR A 16 -4.52 -4.82 -5.63
N ILE A 17 -3.90 -5.03 -6.80
CA ILE A 17 -2.48 -5.42 -6.91
C ILE A 17 -1.58 -4.34 -6.33
N VAL A 18 -1.81 -3.07 -6.67
CA VAL A 18 -1.09 -1.92 -6.10
C VAL A 18 -1.21 -1.90 -4.59
N ALA A 19 -2.44 -2.04 -4.07
CA ALA A 19 -2.69 -2.05 -2.64
C ALA A 19 -1.98 -3.21 -1.94
N ALA A 20 -1.95 -4.39 -2.57
CA ALA A 20 -1.23 -5.56 -2.05
C ALA A 20 0.28 -5.34 -2.05
N LEU A 21 0.84 -4.79 -3.15
CA LEU A 21 2.26 -4.47 -3.26
C LEU A 21 2.67 -3.54 -2.11
N TRP A 22 2.01 -2.39 -1.98
CA TRP A 22 2.27 -1.44 -0.91
C TRP A 22 2.05 -2.05 0.48
N GLY A 23 0.94 -2.76 0.67
CA GLY A 23 0.62 -3.36 1.96
C GLY A 23 1.59 -4.45 2.40
N LEU A 24 2.21 -5.17 1.47
CA LEU A 24 3.25 -6.16 1.77
C LEU A 24 4.61 -5.50 1.98
N THR A 25 4.98 -4.52 1.15
CA THR A 25 6.29 -3.89 1.20
C THR A 25 6.44 -2.93 2.38
N ASN A 26 5.36 -2.30 2.85
CA ASN A 26 5.44 -1.33 3.95
C ASN A 26 5.96 -1.94 5.26
N PRO A 27 5.46 -3.08 5.76
CA PRO A 27 6.05 -3.73 6.93
C PRO A 27 7.44 -4.30 6.67
N LEU A 28 7.73 -4.78 5.45
CA LEU A 28 9.07 -5.23 5.07
C LEU A 28 10.08 -4.08 5.14
N LEU A 29 9.74 -2.90 4.62
CA LEU A 29 10.58 -1.70 4.68
C LEU A 29 10.87 -1.33 6.13
N LYS A 30 9.82 -1.26 6.97
CA LYS A 30 9.94 -0.99 8.40
C LYS A 30 10.84 -2.00 9.11
N LYS A 31 10.69 -3.29 8.79
CA LYS A 31 11.51 -4.37 9.37
C LYS A 31 12.96 -4.30 8.91
N ASN A 32 13.19 -4.01 7.62
CA ASN A 32 14.51 -3.98 7.02
C ASN A 32 15.27 -2.67 7.31
N SER A 33 14.59 -1.61 7.77
CA SER A 33 15.23 -0.38 8.24
C SER A 33 15.53 -0.37 9.75
N GLN A 34 15.18 -1.43 10.49
CA GLN A 34 15.49 -1.54 11.92
C GLN A 34 17.01 -1.42 12.15
N GLY A 35 17.41 -0.57 13.09
CA GLY A 35 18.81 -0.27 13.40
C GLY A 35 19.34 1.01 12.77
N ILE A 36 18.60 1.66 11.87
CA ILE A 36 18.98 2.97 11.31
C ILE A 36 19.11 4.04 12.40
N GLU A 37 18.23 4.00 13.42
CA GLU A 37 18.19 4.95 14.53
C GLU A 37 19.44 4.90 15.42
N VAL A 38 20.17 3.78 15.40
CA VAL A 38 21.40 3.56 16.18
C VAL A 38 22.60 4.24 15.53
N ILE A 39 22.53 4.53 14.23
CA ILE A 39 23.57 5.28 13.52
C ILE A 39 23.52 6.71 14.01
N GLN A 40 24.61 7.20 14.59
CA GLN A 40 24.71 8.58 15.05
C GLN A 40 26.08 9.14 14.66
N CYS A 41 26.09 10.17 13.82
CA CYS A 41 27.27 10.87 13.33
C CYS A 41 27.23 12.34 13.76
N LYS A 42 28.42 12.93 13.93
CA LYS A 42 28.53 14.37 14.16
C LYS A 42 28.22 15.12 12.86
N GLY A 43 27.07 15.78 12.81
CA GLY A 43 26.65 16.63 11.70
C GLY A 43 25.59 16.00 10.79
N LYS A 44 24.63 16.83 10.36
CA LYS A 44 23.43 16.40 9.63
C LYS A 44 23.73 15.71 8.29
N ILE A 45 24.73 16.18 7.55
CA ILE A 45 25.07 15.62 6.24
C ILE A 45 25.72 14.24 6.42
N SER A 46 26.67 14.11 7.35
CA SER A 46 27.31 12.82 7.64
C SER A 46 26.30 11.79 8.15
N GLN A 47 25.34 12.21 8.96
CA GLN A 47 24.24 11.36 9.43
C GLN A 47 23.42 10.83 8.25
N MET A 48 22.98 11.72 7.36
CA MET A 48 22.16 11.34 6.20
C MET A 48 22.90 10.38 5.26
N PHE A 49 24.20 10.61 5.00
CA PHE A 49 25.01 9.68 4.20
C PHE A 49 25.19 8.31 4.87
N ALA A 50 25.38 8.27 6.19
CA ALA A 50 25.54 7.02 6.92
C ALA A 50 24.23 6.21 6.93
N GLU A 51 23.09 6.88 7.15
CA GLU A 51 21.75 6.28 7.07
C GLU A 51 21.44 5.74 5.67
N ILE A 52 21.71 6.52 4.61
CA ILE A 52 21.52 6.08 3.22
C ILE A 52 22.42 4.88 2.92
N THR A 53 23.69 4.92 3.33
CA THR A 53 24.64 3.83 3.09
C THR A 53 24.18 2.54 3.78
N PHE A 54 23.69 2.64 5.01
CA PHE A 54 23.12 1.51 5.75
C PHE A 54 21.92 0.88 5.02
N LEU A 55 20.97 1.73 4.59
CA LEU A 55 19.77 1.26 3.88
C LEU A 55 20.11 0.63 2.52
N VAL A 56 21.01 1.25 1.75
CA VAL A 56 21.41 0.77 0.42
C VAL A 56 22.26 -0.50 0.51
N SER A 57 23.04 -0.66 1.58
CA SER A 57 23.80 -1.88 1.84
C SER A 57 22.89 -3.07 2.21
N ASN A 58 21.67 -2.81 2.69
CA ASN A 58 20.69 -3.86 2.95
C ASN A 58 19.92 -4.24 1.68
N TRP A 59 20.33 -5.32 1.01
CA TRP A 59 19.67 -5.80 -0.20
C TRP A 59 18.16 -6.09 -0.02
N LYS A 60 17.73 -6.55 1.17
CA LYS A 60 16.31 -6.80 1.47
C LYS A 60 15.52 -5.49 1.51
N TYR A 61 16.12 -4.43 2.04
CA TYR A 61 15.54 -3.09 2.00
C TYR A 61 15.41 -2.61 0.55
N ILE A 62 16.48 -2.72 -0.25
CA ILE A 62 16.46 -2.32 -1.67
C ILE A 62 15.37 -3.05 -2.45
N VAL A 63 15.26 -4.38 -2.31
CA VAL A 63 14.20 -5.15 -2.99
C VAL A 63 12.81 -4.67 -2.55
N SER A 64 12.60 -4.48 -1.25
CA SER A 64 11.32 -4.00 -0.72
C SER A 64 10.99 -2.58 -1.23
N PHE A 65 12.00 -1.73 -1.34
CA PHE A 65 11.89 -0.36 -1.84
C PHE A 65 11.56 -0.31 -3.33
N LEU A 66 12.25 -1.12 -4.14
CA LEU A 66 11.97 -1.20 -5.57
C LEU A 66 10.55 -1.73 -5.83
N LEU A 67 10.13 -2.79 -5.12
CA LEU A 67 8.76 -3.29 -5.22
C LEU A 67 7.73 -2.23 -4.82
N ASN A 68 7.98 -1.50 -3.73
CA ASN A 68 7.12 -0.39 -3.32
C ASN A 68 7.00 0.70 -4.43
N GLN A 69 8.12 1.03 -5.07
CA GLN A 69 8.16 2.03 -6.14
C GLN A 69 7.46 1.55 -7.41
N THR A 70 7.51 0.24 -7.73
CA THR A 70 6.74 -0.32 -8.85
C THR A 70 5.24 -0.18 -8.62
N GLY A 71 4.77 -0.32 -7.37
CA GLY A 71 3.39 -0.04 -7.01
C GLY A 71 2.95 1.38 -7.41
N SER A 72 3.81 2.37 -7.21
CA SER A 72 3.55 3.77 -7.60
C SER A 72 3.44 3.96 -9.11
N LEU A 73 4.25 3.25 -9.92
CA LEU A 73 4.15 3.31 -11.37
C LEU A 73 2.84 2.69 -11.87
N VAL A 74 2.48 1.51 -11.37
CA VAL A 74 1.22 0.84 -11.71
C VAL A 74 0.04 1.71 -11.29
N TYR A 75 0.09 2.26 -10.07
CA TYR A 75 -0.93 3.16 -9.56
C TYR A 75 -1.11 4.38 -10.45
N TYR A 76 -0.03 5.06 -10.84
CA TYR A 76 -0.10 6.23 -11.71
C TYR A 76 -0.75 5.90 -13.07
N ILE A 77 -0.41 4.77 -13.67
CA ILE A 77 -1.00 4.33 -14.93
C ILE A 77 -2.50 4.02 -14.75
N THR A 78 -2.87 3.27 -13.70
CA THR A 78 -4.28 2.96 -13.42
C THR A 78 -5.10 4.20 -13.09
N LEU A 79 -4.51 5.15 -12.36
CA LEU A 79 -5.14 6.40 -11.97
C LEU A 79 -5.40 7.33 -13.17
N SER A 80 -4.65 7.18 -14.27
CA SER A 80 -4.91 7.93 -15.52
C SER A 80 -6.19 7.47 -16.25
N THR A 81 -6.73 6.31 -15.90
CA THR A 81 -7.92 5.71 -16.54
C THR A 81 -9.11 5.56 -15.59
N ALA A 82 -8.88 5.46 -14.29
CA ALA A 82 -9.91 5.32 -13.26
C ALA A 82 -10.38 6.66 -12.66
N ASP A 83 -11.61 6.69 -12.12
CA ASP A 83 -12.14 7.84 -11.38
C ASP A 83 -11.32 8.11 -10.10
N LEU A 84 -10.53 9.20 -10.14
CA LEU A 84 -9.61 9.62 -9.06
C LEU A 84 -10.28 9.65 -7.68
N THR A 85 -11.52 10.15 -7.64
CA THR A 85 -12.30 10.36 -6.41
C THR A 85 -12.62 9.06 -5.67
N LEU A 86 -12.69 7.92 -6.39
CA LEU A 86 -12.99 6.62 -5.80
C LEU A 86 -11.77 5.71 -5.73
N ALA A 87 -10.87 5.78 -6.73
CA ALA A 87 -9.67 4.97 -6.77
C ALA A 87 -8.73 5.23 -5.58
N VAL A 88 -8.57 6.50 -5.20
CA VAL A 88 -7.66 6.90 -4.11
C VAL A 88 -8.13 6.36 -2.74
N PRO A 89 -9.38 6.59 -2.29
CA PRO A 89 -9.84 6.03 -1.02
C PRO A 89 -9.80 4.50 -0.98
N ILE A 90 -10.21 3.82 -2.07
CA ILE A 90 -10.25 2.36 -2.15
C ILE A 90 -8.84 1.76 -2.06
N THR A 91 -7.89 2.30 -2.80
CA THR A 91 -6.51 1.77 -2.83
C THR A 91 -5.83 1.96 -1.48
N ASN A 92 -5.95 3.14 -0.86
CA ASN A 92 -5.39 3.41 0.46
C ASN A 92 -6.02 2.50 1.54
N SER A 93 -7.34 2.33 1.47
CA SER A 93 -8.11 1.41 2.31
C SER A 93 -7.60 -0.02 2.22
N MET A 94 -7.52 -0.58 1.01
CA MET A 94 -7.01 -1.94 0.79
C MET A 94 -5.55 -2.07 1.22
N THR A 95 -4.73 -1.05 0.98
CA THR A 95 -3.32 -1.03 1.41
C THR A 95 -3.21 -1.17 2.91
N PHE A 96 -4.07 -0.49 3.68
CA PHE A 96 -4.10 -0.62 5.14
C PHE A 96 -4.47 -2.04 5.57
N ILE A 97 -5.47 -2.66 4.95
CA ILE A 97 -5.86 -4.05 5.23
C ILE A 97 -4.68 -4.99 4.97
N PHE A 98 -4.05 -4.90 3.79
CA PHE A 98 -2.91 -5.73 3.45
C PHE A 98 -1.71 -5.48 4.37
N THR A 99 -1.47 -4.24 4.79
CA THR A 99 -0.44 -3.88 5.78
C THR A 99 -0.69 -4.56 7.12
N ALA A 100 -1.94 -4.53 7.61
CA ALA A 100 -2.27 -5.16 8.88
C ALA A 100 -2.10 -6.68 8.83
N VAL A 101 -2.55 -7.32 7.74
CA VAL A 101 -2.39 -8.76 7.53
C VAL A 101 -0.91 -9.15 7.41
N SER A 102 -0.14 -8.43 6.61
CA SER A 102 1.28 -8.75 6.38
C SER A 102 2.12 -8.52 7.64
N SER A 103 1.88 -7.45 8.38
CA SER A 103 2.49 -7.21 9.69
C SER A 103 2.17 -8.32 10.69
N HIS A 104 0.93 -8.81 10.71
CA HIS A 104 0.54 -9.92 11.58
C HIS A 104 1.29 -11.20 11.22
N ILE A 105 1.38 -11.55 9.93
CA ILE A 105 2.14 -12.70 9.44
C ILE A 105 3.63 -12.60 9.80
N MET A 106 4.18 -11.39 9.82
CA MET A 106 5.57 -11.15 10.23
C MET A 106 5.82 -11.26 11.73
N GLY A 107 4.79 -11.54 12.53
CA GLY A 107 4.87 -11.71 13.98
C GLY A 107 4.80 -10.39 14.76
N GLU A 108 4.48 -9.27 14.10
CA GLU A 108 4.17 -8.04 14.83
C GLU A 108 2.80 -8.21 15.53
N ARG A 109 2.75 -8.06 16.86
CA ARG A 109 1.50 -8.08 17.64
C ARG A 109 0.72 -6.77 17.47
N LEU A 110 0.31 -6.47 16.23
CA LEU A 110 -0.44 -5.26 15.89
C LEU A 110 -1.95 -5.44 15.91
N LEU A 111 -2.48 -6.65 16.07
CA LEU A 111 -3.94 -6.87 16.14
C LEU A 111 -4.50 -6.49 17.51
N ASN A 112 -4.72 -5.19 17.70
CA ASN A 112 -5.59 -4.65 18.74
C ASN A 112 -7.02 -4.52 18.18
N ALA A 113 -8.03 -4.56 19.05
CA ALA A 113 -9.45 -4.40 18.70
C ALA A 113 -9.71 -3.15 17.86
N TYR A 114 -8.99 -2.05 18.12
CA TYR A 114 -9.07 -0.80 17.34
C TYR A 114 -8.61 -0.95 15.89
N ILE A 115 -7.55 -1.73 15.63
CA ILE A 115 -7.05 -1.99 14.28
C ILE A 115 -8.02 -2.90 13.53
N LEU A 116 -8.58 -3.90 14.22
CA LEU A 116 -9.61 -4.77 13.64
C LEU A 116 -10.89 -3.99 13.31
N SER A 117 -11.33 -3.08 14.17
CA SER A 117 -12.47 -2.20 13.87
C SER A 117 -12.17 -1.24 12.71
N GLY A 118 -10.93 -0.76 12.61
CA GLY A 118 -10.49 0.06 11.47
C GLY A 118 -10.55 -0.72 10.16
N ILE A 119 -10.00 -1.94 10.13
CA ILE A 119 -10.09 -2.85 8.97
C ILE A 119 -11.54 -3.10 8.57
N ALA A 120 -12.42 -3.40 9.53
CA ALA A 120 -13.83 -3.65 9.27
C ALA A 120 -14.55 -2.44 8.67
N LEU A 121 -14.31 -1.25 9.22
CA LEU A 121 -14.90 0.00 8.73
C LEU A 121 -14.41 0.33 7.31
N VAL A 122 -13.11 0.13 7.07
CA VAL A 122 -12.48 0.30 5.76
C VAL A 122 -13.07 -0.68 4.72
N ALA A 123 -13.21 -1.95 5.07
CA ALA A 123 -13.84 -2.95 4.21
C ALA A 123 -15.31 -2.60 3.90
N ALA A 124 -16.07 -2.13 4.89
CA ALA A 124 -17.44 -1.65 4.68
C ALA A 124 -17.50 -0.45 3.73
N GLY A 125 -16.59 0.52 3.87
CA GLY A 125 -16.49 1.67 2.96
C GLY A 125 -16.21 1.25 1.51
N VAL A 126 -15.28 0.31 1.30
CA VAL A 126 -14.97 -0.22 -0.04
C VAL A 126 -16.19 -0.92 -0.65
N LEU A 127 -16.91 -1.75 0.11
CA LEU A 127 -18.11 -2.43 -0.36
C LEU A 127 -19.21 -1.44 -0.78
N LEU A 128 -19.42 -0.38 0.01
CA LEU A 128 -20.36 0.69 -0.31
C LEU A 128 -19.99 1.43 -1.59
N CYS A 129 -18.69 1.73 -1.80
CA CYS A 129 -18.23 2.37 -3.05
C CYS A 129 -18.48 1.48 -4.27
N VAL A 130 -18.28 0.16 -4.16
CA VAL A 130 -18.55 -0.81 -5.24
C VAL A 130 -20.04 -0.92 -5.54
N GLN A 131 -20.88 -0.95 -4.50
CA GLN A 131 -22.34 -0.99 -4.64
C GLN A 131 -22.88 0.29 -5.27
N GLY A 132 -22.41 1.46 -4.85
CA GLY A 132 -22.80 2.75 -5.43
C GLY A 132 -22.53 2.81 -6.94
N LYS A 133 -21.37 2.30 -7.40
CA LYS A 133 -21.05 2.22 -8.82
C LYS A 133 -21.96 1.24 -9.58
N SER A 134 -22.28 0.10 -8.98
CA SER A 134 -23.16 -0.90 -9.59
C SER A 134 -24.59 -0.35 -9.78
N SER A 135 -25.08 0.45 -8.83
CA SER A 135 -26.40 1.09 -8.90
C SER A 135 -26.45 2.23 -9.93
N ALA A 136 -25.39 3.03 -10.06
CA ALA A 136 -25.28 4.08 -11.07
C ALA A 136 -25.21 3.54 -12.52
N LEU A 137 -24.84 2.27 -12.69
CA LEU A 137 -24.77 1.59 -13.99
C LEU A 137 -26.15 1.08 -14.48
N HIS A 138 -27.17 1.11 -13.61
CA HIS A 138 -28.51 0.60 -13.87
C HIS A 138 -29.58 1.71 -13.91
N SER A 139 -29.17 2.98 -13.87
CA SER A 139 -30.02 4.18 -13.97
C SER A 139 -29.64 5.03 -15.18
#